data_AF-A0A833JEX4-F1
#
_entry.id   AF-A0A833JEX4-F1
#
_cell.length_a   1.000
_cell.length_b   1.000
_cell.length_c   1.000
_cell.angle_alpha   90.00
_cell.angle_beta   90.00
_cell.angle_gamma   90.00
#
_symmetry.space_group_name_H-M   'P 1'
#
loop_
_entity.id
_entity.type
_entity.pdbx_description
1 polymer ?
#
loop_
_entity_poly.entity_id
_entity_poly.type
_entity_poly.pdbx_seq_one_letter_code
_entity_poly.pdbx_strand_id
1 'polypeptide(L)'
;MHVIWKRPDGFQNALPDDFRRIALSNGAHLWLHRHELDWYPFQVSGDWEGQDQTKRLNRLVNMLDSPHTSWQSYLEHVSDDDLDIKDNQSIVEVAQSIIAWIGSLERFAKGHTWEIEIVRCALHDVLEILKSFK
;
A
#
# COMPACT_ATOMS: atom_id res chain seq x y z
N MET A 1 7.82 2.66 -14.44
CA MET A 1 7.59 2.58 -12.98
C MET A 1 7.31 1.12 -12.64
N HIS A 2 7.82 0.59 -11.53
CA HIS A 2 7.66 -0.80 -11.11
C HIS A 2 7.44 -0.87 -9.61
N VAL A 3 6.58 -1.78 -9.15
CA VAL A 3 6.39 -2.07 -7.72
C VAL A 3 7.23 -3.28 -7.35
N ILE A 4 8.09 -3.11 -6.36
CA ILE A 4 9.01 -4.13 -5.86
C ILE A 4 8.70 -4.36 -4.39
N TRP A 5 8.64 -5.63 -3.98
CA TRP A 5 8.53 -5.99 -2.58
C TRP A 5 9.92 -6.03 -1.91
N LYS A 6 10.07 -5.26 -0.83
CA LYS A 6 11.25 -5.28 0.03
C LYS A 6 11.12 -6.45 0.98
N ARG A 7 11.91 -7.51 0.75
CA ARG A 7 11.88 -8.69 1.61
C ARG A 7 12.42 -8.36 3.02
N PRO A 8 11.87 -8.94 4.09
CA PRO A 8 12.28 -8.63 5.46
C PRO A 8 13.70 -9.10 5.77
N ASP A 9 14.17 -10.17 5.13
CA ASP A 9 15.55 -10.67 5.21
C ASP A 9 16.58 -9.73 4.56
N GLY A 10 16.13 -8.79 3.71
CA GLY A 10 16.98 -7.77 3.10
C GLY A 10 17.12 -6.49 3.92
N PHE A 11 16.42 -6.36 5.06
CA PHE A 11 16.46 -5.16 5.88
C PHE A 11 17.65 -5.24 6.87
N GLN A 12 18.69 -4.44 6.61
CA GLN A 12 19.92 -4.47 7.40
C GLN A 12 19.64 -4.17 8.88
N ASN A 13 20.17 -5.03 9.76
CA ASN A 13 20.06 -4.93 11.23
C ASN A 13 18.63 -5.02 11.79
N ALA A 14 17.61 -5.36 10.99
CA ALA A 14 16.28 -5.59 11.55
C ALA A 14 16.21 -6.94 12.28
N LEU A 15 15.52 -6.91 13.42
CA LEU A 15 15.15 -8.07 14.21
C LEU A 15 13.73 -8.52 13.83
N PRO A 16 13.38 -9.81 14.03
CA PRO A 16 12.02 -10.27 13.81
C PRO A 16 10.95 -9.45 14.57
N ASP A 17 11.31 -8.92 15.74
CA ASP A 17 10.42 -8.11 16.58
C ASP A 17 10.13 -6.72 16.01
N ASP A 18 10.97 -6.22 15.08
CA ASP A 18 10.75 -4.97 14.37
C ASP A 18 9.59 -5.06 13.36
N PHE A 19 9.08 -6.28 13.13
CA PHE A 19 7.99 -6.52 12.22
C PHE A 19 6.73 -6.99 12.94
N ARG A 20 5.59 -6.66 12.34
CA ARG A 20 4.32 -7.34 12.54
C ARG A 20 3.97 -8.12 11.28
N ARG A 21 3.23 -9.21 11.45
CA ARG A 21 2.75 -10.03 10.34
C ARG A 21 1.26 -9.85 10.16
N ILE A 22 0.85 -9.68 8.92
CA ILE A 22 -0.56 -9.73 8.52
C ILE A 22 -0.75 -10.88 7.52
N ALA A 23 -1.93 -11.50 7.55
CA ALA A 23 -2.30 -12.49 6.54
C ALA A 23 -2.91 -11.77 5.33
N LEU A 24 -2.50 -12.20 4.14
CA LEU A 24 -3.12 -11.79 2.88
C LEU A 24 -4.23 -12.78 2.48
N SER A 25 -5.12 -12.39 1.59
CA SER A 25 -6.24 -13.23 1.15
C SER A 25 -5.84 -14.55 0.50
N ASN A 26 -4.64 -14.64 -0.10
CA ASN A 26 -4.09 -15.87 -0.65
C ASN A 26 -3.44 -16.81 0.39
N GLY A 27 -3.49 -16.46 1.69
CA GLY A 27 -2.88 -17.21 2.78
C GLY A 27 -1.39 -16.94 3.00
N ALA A 28 -0.76 -16.13 2.15
CA ALA A 28 0.59 -15.65 2.39
C ALA A 28 0.62 -14.64 3.56
N HIS A 29 1.81 -14.39 4.10
CA HIS A 29 1.99 -13.40 5.15
C HIS A 29 2.86 -12.26 4.66
N LEU A 30 2.38 -11.04 4.88
CA LEU A 30 3.14 -9.83 4.66
C LEU A 30 3.77 -9.40 5.99
N TRP A 31 5.06 -9.14 5.96
CA TRP A 31 5.79 -8.55 7.07
C TRP A 31 5.75 -7.04 6.90
N LEU A 32 5.39 -6.33 7.97
CA LEU A 32 5.27 -4.88 7.99
C LEU A 32 6.15 -4.34 9.10
N HIS A 33 7.03 -3.39 8.77
CA HIS A 33 7.94 -2.81 9.75
C HIS A 33 7.15 -1.92 10.71
N ARG A 34 7.42 -2.00 12.01
CA ARG A 34 6.69 -1.23 13.03
C ARG A 34 7.01 0.26 12.99
N HIS A 35 8.17 0.64 12.46
CA HIS A 35 8.66 2.02 12.49
C HIS A 35 8.85 2.66 11.11
N GLU A 36 8.95 1.87 10.03
CA GLU A 36 9.29 2.35 8.68
C GLU A 36 8.05 2.28 7.78
N LEU A 37 6.95 2.84 8.29
CA LEU A 37 5.60 2.67 7.71
C LEU A 37 5.47 3.28 6.31
N ASP A 38 6.25 4.31 6.02
CA ASP A 38 6.27 5.00 4.73
C ASP A 38 7.18 4.28 3.72
N TRP A 39 8.15 3.49 4.17
CA TRP A 39 9.19 2.93 3.31
C TRP A 39 9.15 1.41 3.18
N TYR A 40 8.25 0.75 3.90
CA TYR A 40 8.14 -0.70 3.94
C TYR A 40 6.67 -1.14 3.93
N PRO A 41 6.27 -2.17 3.15
CA PRO A 41 7.13 -3.20 2.55
C PRO A 41 7.39 -3.05 1.05
N PHE A 42 6.86 -2.03 0.38
CA PHE A 42 7.00 -1.88 -1.07
C PHE A 42 7.92 -0.71 -1.44
N GLN A 43 8.44 -0.77 -2.66
CA GLN A 43 9.14 0.32 -3.34
C GLN A 43 8.55 0.51 -4.73
N VAL A 44 8.18 1.74 -5.06
CA VAL A 44 7.83 2.15 -6.41
C VAL A 44 9.06 2.76 -7.07
N SER A 45 9.50 2.19 -8.20
CA SER A 45 10.70 2.67 -8.91
C SER A 45 10.43 4.02 -9.58
N GLY A 46 11.28 5.00 -9.32
CA GLY A 46 11.25 6.33 -9.91
C GLY A 46 12.16 7.25 -9.10
N ASP A 47 12.36 8.48 -9.57
CA ASP A 47 13.07 9.51 -8.82
C ASP A 47 12.15 10.06 -7.71
N TRP A 48 11.94 11.38 -7.65
CA TRP A 48 11.06 12.02 -6.66
C TRP A 48 9.63 11.43 -6.65
N GLU A 49 9.02 11.29 -7.82
CA GLU A 49 7.67 10.73 -7.96
C GLU A 49 7.57 9.29 -7.43
N GLY A 50 8.63 8.48 -7.58
CA GLY A 50 8.67 7.12 -7.07
C GLY A 50 8.68 7.06 -5.54
N GLN A 51 9.30 8.05 -4.89
CA GLN A 51 9.33 8.13 -3.43
C GLN A 51 7.95 8.45 -2.86
N ASP A 52 7.23 9.41 -3.41
CA ASP A 52 5.91 9.77 -2.90
C ASP A 52 4.89 8.66 -3.13
N GLN A 53 4.95 7.99 -4.29
CA GLN A 53 4.14 6.80 -4.54
C GLN A 53 4.49 5.64 -3.61
N THR A 54 5.76 5.49 -3.23
CA THR A 54 6.20 4.50 -2.24
C THR A 54 5.54 4.76 -0.88
N LYS A 55 5.61 6.01 -0.39
CA LYS A 55 5.00 6.41 0.89
C LYS A 55 3.51 6.15 0.88
N ARG A 56 2.82 6.58 -0.17
CA ARG A 56 1.37 6.40 -0.31
C ARG A 56 0.98 4.93 -0.31
N LEU A 57 1.69 4.10 -1.08
CA LEU A 57 1.38 2.68 -1.19
C LEU A 57 1.56 1.99 0.17
N ASN A 58 2.67 2.30 0.85
CA ASN A 58 2.96 1.69 2.13
C ASN A 58 2.00 2.15 3.23
N ARG A 59 1.50 3.39 3.22
CA ARG A 59 0.43 3.83 4.13
C ARG A 59 -0.83 2.95 4.00
N LEU A 60 -1.31 2.73 2.78
CA LEU A 60 -2.48 1.87 2.52
C LEU A 60 -2.23 0.42 2.95
N VAL A 61 -1.07 -0.12 2.58
CA VAL A 61 -0.70 -1.50 2.90
C VAL A 61 -0.54 -1.70 4.41
N ASN A 62 -0.01 -0.72 5.12
CA ASN A 62 0.07 -0.74 6.58
C ASN A 62 -1.30 -0.66 7.27
N MET A 63 -2.38 -0.35 6.55
CA MET A 63 -3.73 -0.33 7.11
C MET A 63 -4.52 -1.61 6.83
N LEU A 64 -3.96 -2.61 6.15
CA LEU A 64 -4.71 -3.82 5.75
C LEU A 64 -5.36 -4.59 6.92
N ASP A 65 -4.79 -4.53 8.12
CA ASP A 65 -5.33 -5.13 9.36
C ASP A 65 -6.05 -4.11 10.27
N SER A 66 -6.16 -2.85 9.84
CA SER A 66 -6.88 -1.80 10.55
C SER A 66 -8.40 -1.94 10.38
N PRO A 67 -9.20 -1.52 11.37
CA PRO A 67 -10.65 -1.54 11.26
C PRO A 67 -11.15 -0.58 10.16
N HIS A 68 -12.33 -0.87 9.62
CA HIS A 68 -12.97 -0.06 8.57
C HIS A 68 -13.12 1.42 8.95
N THR A 69 -13.34 1.73 10.23
CA THR A 69 -13.39 3.12 10.74
C THR A 69 -12.06 3.87 10.56
N SER A 70 -10.92 3.21 10.73
CA SER A 70 -9.60 3.81 10.48
C SER A 70 -9.40 4.12 9.00
N TRP A 71 -9.89 3.24 8.11
CA TRP A 71 -9.90 3.49 6.67
C TRP A 71 -10.78 4.68 6.30
N GLN A 72 -11.98 4.75 6.88
CA GLN A 72 -12.87 5.89 6.67
C GLN A 72 -12.19 7.20 7.08
N SER A 73 -11.64 7.27 8.29
CA SER A 73 -10.94 8.46 8.78
C SER A 73 -9.73 8.82 7.92
N TYR A 74 -8.97 7.84 7.43
CA TYR A 74 -7.87 8.11 6.50
C TYR A 74 -8.36 8.73 5.19
N LEU A 75 -9.42 8.18 4.57
CA LEU A 75 -9.97 8.71 3.32
C LEU A 75 -10.58 10.10 3.48
N GLU A 76 -11.14 10.43 4.65
CA GLU A 76 -11.67 11.75 4.96
C GLU A 76 -10.58 12.82 5.14
N HIS A 77 -9.37 12.43 5.53
CA HIS A 77 -8.27 13.34 5.87
C HIS A 77 -7.09 13.26 4.89
N VAL A 78 -7.20 12.46 3.82
CA VAL A 78 -6.15 12.40 2.81
C VAL A 78 -6.13 13.75 2.08
N SER A 79 -5.05 14.52 2.28
CA SER A 79 -4.94 15.88 1.76
C SER A 79 -4.42 15.92 0.31
N ASP A 80 -4.78 17.02 -0.37
CA ASP A 80 -4.51 17.41 -1.78
C ASP A 80 -3.06 17.17 -2.29
N ASP A 81 -2.05 17.14 -1.41
CA ASP A 81 -0.64 17.00 -1.80
C ASP A 81 -0.28 15.65 -2.43
N ASP A 82 -1.10 14.62 -2.20
CA ASP A 82 -0.81 13.26 -2.65
C ASP A 82 -1.50 12.95 -4.00
N LEU A 83 -2.80 13.15 -4.08
CA LEU A 83 -3.61 12.91 -5.26
C LEU A 83 -4.22 14.27 -5.56
N ASP A 84 -4.33 14.71 -6.81
CA ASP A 84 -4.98 15.99 -7.22
C ASP A 84 -6.48 16.06 -6.77
N ILE A 85 -6.74 15.93 -5.47
CA ILE A 85 -7.99 15.76 -4.74
C ILE A 85 -8.33 17.14 -4.23
N LYS A 86 -9.05 17.87 -5.09
CA LYS A 86 -9.59 19.18 -4.76
C LYS A 86 -10.28 19.13 -3.40
N ASP A 87 -10.12 20.20 -2.62
CA ASP A 87 -10.94 20.47 -1.43
C ASP A 87 -12.41 20.11 -1.69
N ASN A 88 -13.04 19.42 -0.72
CA ASN A 88 -14.44 18.99 -0.72
C ASN A 88 -14.82 17.74 -1.56
N GLN A 89 -13.87 16.90 -2.00
CA GLN A 89 -14.23 15.59 -2.58
C GLN A 89 -14.90 14.66 -1.56
N SER A 90 -15.90 13.91 -2.02
CA SER A 90 -16.53 12.87 -1.22
C SER A 90 -15.59 11.67 -1.03
N ILE A 91 -15.76 10.92 0.07
CA ILE A 91 -15.01 9.68 0.34
C ILE A 91 -15.06 8.72 -0.86
N VAL A 92 -16.19 8.67 -1.56
CA VAL A 92 -16.39 7.82 -2.75
C VAL A 92 -15.45 8.25 -3.89
N GLU A 93 -15.33 9.55 -4.16
CA GLU A 93 -14.46 10.10 -5.21
C GLU A 93 -12.98 9.88 -4.88
N VAL A 94 -12.61 10.08 -3.60
CA VAL A 94 -11.27 9.78 -3.09
C VAL A 94 -10.94 8.30 -3.28
N ALA A 95 -11.83 7.40 -2.83
CA ALA A 95 -11.64 5.96 -2.96
C ALA A 95 -11.53 5.53 -4.44
N GLN A 96 -12.33 6.10 -5.34
CA GLN A 96 -12.24 5.83 -6.77
C GLN A 96 -10.90 6.28 -7.38
N SER A 97 -10.40 7.44 -6.97
CA SER A 97 -9.10 7.97 -7.41
C SER A 97 -7.95 7.06 -6.97
N ILE A 98 -7.98 6.60 -5.71
CA ILE A 98 -6.99 5.64 -5.18
C ILE A 98 -7.09 4.30 -5.91
N ILE A 99 -8.30 3.79 -6.16
CA ILE A 99 -8.52 2.53 -6.91
C ILE A 99 -7.93 2.61 -8.31
N ALA A 100 -8.16 3.72 -9.03
CA ALA A 100 -7.61 3.92 -10.37
C ALA A 100 -6.07 3.91 -10.35
N TRP A 101 -5.48 4.59 -9.35
CA TRP A 101 -4.03 4.62 -9.16
C TRP A 101 -3.45 3.23 -8.82
N ILE A 102 -4.02 2.50 -7.85
CA ILE A 102 -3.57 1.14 -7.49
C ILE A 102 -3.72 0.18 -8.68
N GLY A 103 -4.81 0.27 -9.44
CA GLY A 103 -5.02 -0.54 -10.64
C GLY A 103 -3.98 -0.28 -11.74
N SER A 104 -3.39 0.92 -11.78
CA SER A 104 -2.26 1.22 -12.67
C SER A 104 -0.97 0.53 -12.19
N LEU A 105 -0.73 0.51 -10.89
CA LEU A 105 0.48 -0.06 -10.27
C LEU A 105 0.57 -1.58 -10.38
N GLU A 106 -0.55 -2.29 -10.29
CA GLU A 106 -0.61 -3.76 -10.38
C GLU A 106 0.03 -4.31 -11.67
N ARG A 107 -0.13 -3.57 -12.78
CA ARG A 107 0.43 -3.91 -14.10
C ARG A 107 1.95 -3.84 -14.13
N PHE A 108 2.55 -3.19 -13.14
CA PHE A 108 3.97 -2.90 -13.08
C PHE A 108 4.70 -3.65 -11.97
N ALA A 109 4.07 -4.64 -11.32
CA ALA A 109 4.74 -5.49 -10.33
C ALA A 109 5.97 -6.19 -10.93
N LYS A 110 7.10 -6.16 -10.21
CA LYS A 110 8.39 -6.71 -10.66
C LYS A 110 9.04 -7.55 -9.55
N GLY A 111 9.57 -8.71 -9.93
CA GLY A 111 10.24 -9.66 -9.04
C GLY A 111 10.23 -11.08 -9.61
N HIS A 112 10.61 -12.06 -8.80
CA HIS A 112 10.33 -13.46 -9.08
C HIS A 112 8.82 -13.74 -8.99
N THR A 113 8.37 -14.86 -9.58
CA THR A 113 6.93 -15.21 -9.68
C THR A 113 6.19 -15.06 -8.35
N TRP A 114 6.76 -15.59 -7.27
CA TRP A 114 6.16 -15.55 -5.94
C TRP A 114 6.18 -14.13 -5.31
N GLU A 115 7.20 -13.31 -5.58
CA GLU A 115 7.24 -11.91 -5.11
C GLU A 115 6.15 -11.08 -5.82
N ILE A 116 5.94 -11.33 -7.11
CA ILE A 116 4.86 -10.71 -7.89
C ILE A 116 3.50 -11.11 -7.32
N GLU A 117 3.33 -12.36 -6.91
CA GLU A 117 2.09 -12.83 -6.27
C GLU A 117 1.83 -12.13 -4.93
N ILE A 118 2.86 -11.92 -4.10
CA ILE A 118 2.73 -11.14 -2.84
C ILE A 118 2.30 -9.71 -3.14
N VAL A 119 2.97 -9.03 -4.09
CA VAL A 119 2.61 -7.66 -4.48
C VAL A 119 1.17 -7.61 -4.96
N ARG A 120 0.79 -8.46 -5.92
CA ARG A 120 -0.56 -8.47 -6.49
C ARG A 120 -1.62 -8.77 -5.43
N CYS A 121 -1.36 -9.71 -4.53
CA CYS A 121 -2.29 -10.04 -3.46
C CYS A 121 -2.48 -8.87 -2.50
N ALA A 122 -1.40 -8.20 -2.09
CA ALA A 122 -1.51 -7.03 -1.22
C ALA A 122 -2.27 -5.88 -1.90
N LEU A 123 -2.01 -5.63 -3.19
CA LEU A 123 -2.74 -4.61 -3.96
C LEU A 123 -4.22 -5.00 -4.12
N HIS A 124 -4.51 -6.28 -4.35
CA HIS A 124 -5.88 -6.79 -4.42
C HIS A 124 -6.63 -6.57 -3.10
N ASP A 125 -6.03 -6.90 -1.96
CA ASP A 125 -6.65 -6.72 -0.64
C ASP A 125 -6.94 -5.24 -0.35
N VAL A 126 -6.03 -4.33 -0.71
CA VAL A 126 -6.27 -2.87 -0.64
C VAL A 126 -7.45 -2.47 -1.52
N LEU A 127 -7.52 -2.98 -2.76
CA LEU A 127 -8.63 -2.67 -3.68
C LEU A 127 -9.98 -3.16 -3.14
N GLU A 128 -10.04 -4.33 -2.52
CA GLU A 128 -11.28 -4.86 -1.94
C GLU A 128 -11.78 -3.99 -0.79
N ILE A 129 -10.89 -3.52 0.09
CA ILE A 129 -11.26 -2.58 1.16
C ILE A 129 -11.78 -1.26 0.56
N LEU A 130 -11.06 -0.68 -0.40
CA LEU A 130 -11.47 0.59 -1.03
C LEU A 130 -12.82 0.47 -1.77
N LYS A 131 -13.11 -0.68 -2.39
CA LYS A 131 -14.40 -0.93 -3.05
C LYS A 131 -15.57 -0.96 -2.06
N SER A 132 -15.34 -1.23 -0.78
CA SER A 132 -16.38 -1.19 0.25
C SER A 132 -16.88 0.23 0.57
N PHE A 133 -16.15 1.26 0.14
CA PHE A 133 -16.52 2.67 0.30
C PHE A 133 -17.23 3.26 -0.93
N LYS A 134 -17.59 2.42 -1.91
CA LYS A 134 -18.33 2.83 -3.12
C LYS A 134 -19.84 2.84 -2.93
#